data_AF-A0A842Y9S2-F1
#
_entry.id   AF-A0A842Y9S2-F1
#
_cell.length_a   1.000
_cell.length_b   1.000
_cell.length_c   1.000
_cell.angle_alpha   90.00
_cell.angle_beta   90.00
_cell.angle_gamma   90.00
#
_symmetry.space_group_name_H-M   'P 1'
#
loop_
_entity.id
_entity.type
_entity.pdbx_description
1 polymer ?
#
loop_
_entity_poly.entity_id
_entity_poly.type
_entity_poly.pdbx_seq_one_letter_code
_entity_poly.pdbx_strand_id
1 'polypeptide(L)' 'CETCLDRCQFGALSIPEDVTVVDETRCIGCGVCAIVCPESALEIVKTETSEKPPTPENQMDWMTQRAMKRGVDPSDIF' A
#
# COMPACT_ATOMS: atom_id res chain seq x y z
N CYS A 1 -20.88 7.70 9.71
CA CYS A 1 -20.78 6.58 10.69
C CYS A 1 -19.36 6.33 11.22
N GLU A 2 -18.30 6.92 10.65
CA GLU A 2 -16.91 6.88 11.17
C GLU A 2 -16.21 5.50 11.23
N THR A 3 -16.91 4.41 10.94
CA THR A 3 -16.38 3.03 10.92
C THR A 3 -15.08 2.86 10.12
N CYS A 4 -14.88 3.67 9.07
CA CYS A 4 -13.67 3.63 8.26
C CYS A 4 -12.42 4.04 9.07
N LEU A 5 -12.54 4.97 10.02
CA LEU A 5 -11.46 5.42 10.90
C LEU A 5 -10.98 4.26 11.79
N ASP A 6 -11.90 3.58 12.45
CA ASP A 6 -11.61 2.44 13.34
C ASP A 6 -10.96 1.26 12.62
N ARG A 7 -11.34 1.05 11.36
CA ARG A 7 -10.85 -0.09 10.56
C ARG A 7 -9.54 0.21 9.83
N CYS A 8 -9.11 1.47 9.77
CA CYS A 8 -7.85 1.84 9.15
C CYS A 8 -6.66 1.55 10.09
N GLN A 9 -5.99 0.42 9.87
CA GLN A 9 -4.81 0.02 10.66
C GLN A 9 -3.62 0.98 10.53
N PHE A 10 -3.62 1.84 9.50
CA PHE A 10 -2.54 2.78 9.20
C PHE A 10 -2.88 4.23 9.60
N GLY A 11 -4.07 4.46 10.15
CA GLY A 11 -4.56 5.78 10.54
C GLY A 11 -4.66 6.77 9.37
N ALA A 12 -4.79 6.29 8.13
CA ALA A 12 -4.75 7.07 6.91
C ALA A 12 -6.04 7.86 6.60
N LEU A 13 -7.00 7.92 7.51
CA LEU A 13 -8.31 8.54 7.29
C LEU A 13 -8.59 9.62 8.35
N SER A 14 -9.31 10.67 7.97
CA SER A 14 -9.77 11.75 8.86
C SER A 14 -11.09 12.37 8.38
N ILE A 15 -11.88 12.97 9.27
CA ILE A 15 -13.18 13.59 8.96
C ILE A 15 -13.25 15.00 9.58
N PRO A 16 -12.79 16.06 8.88
CA PRO A 16 -12.80 17.43 9.40
C PRO A 16 -14.18 18.12 9.35
N GLU A 17 -14.98 17.88 8.31
CA GLU A 17 -16.29 18.53 8.08
C GLU A 17 -17.26 17.55 7.40
N ASP A 18 -17.47 16.38 8.02
CA ASP A 18 -18.30 15.27 7.51
C ASP A 18 -17.84 14.61 6.20
N VAL A 19 -16.80 15.13 5.55
CA VAL A 19 -16.15 14.52 4.39
C VAL A 19 -14.96 13.67 4.85
N THR A 20 -14.91 12.41 4.43
CA THR A 20 -13.75 11.55 4.68
C THR A 20 -12.60 11.93 3.75
N VAL A 21 -11.45 12.22 4.34
CA VAL A 21 -10.20 12.53 3.62
C VAL A 21 -9.21 11.38 3.81
N VAL A 22 -8.57 10.97 2.71
CA VAL A 22 -7.55 9.92 2.68
C VAL A 22 -6.16 10.54 2.61
N ASP A 23 -5.28 10.17 3.52
CA ASP A 23 -3.85 10.46 3.46
C ASP A 23 -3.16 9.40 2.60
N GLU A 24 -2.90 9.74 1.34
CA GLU A 24 -2.28 8.84 0.36
C GLU A 24 -0.86 8.40 0.74
N THR A 25 -0.16 9.17 1.60
CA THR A 25 1.20 8.80 2.04
C THR A 25 1.19 7.64 3.02
N ARG A 26 0.06 7.41 3.70
CA ARG A 26 -0.14 6.32 4.67
C ARG A 26 -1.09 5.24 4.15
N CYS A 27 -1.91 5.55 3.15
CA CYS A 27 -2.83 4.59 2.56
C CYS A 27 -2.08 3.58 1.69
N ILE A 28 -2.12 2.30 2.08
CA ILE A 28 -1.52 1.21 1.29
C ILE A 28 -2.50 0.58 0.29
N GLY A 29 -3.72 1.11 0.18
CA GLY A 29 -4.75 0.56 -0.73
C GLY A 29 -5.32 -0.80 -0.33
N CYS A 30 -5.39 -1.13 0.97
CA CYS A 30 -5.88 -2.45 1.43
C CYS A 30 -7.39 -2.66 1.24
N GLY A 31 -8.18 -1.59 1.10
CA GLY A 31 -9.61 -1.64 0.77
C GLY A 31 -10.57 -1.97 1.91
N VAL A 32 -10.08 -2.19 3.13
CA VAL A 32 -10.95 -2.51 4.29
C VAL A 32 -12.00 -1.41 4.53
N CYS A 33 -11.59 -0.14 4.44
CA CYS A 33 -12.49 1.01 4.65
C CYS A 33 -13.64 1.07 3.65
N ALA A 34 -13.41 0.70 2.38
CA ALA A 34 -14.43 0.64 1.34
C ALA A 34 -15.42 -0.50 1.60
N ILE A 35 -14.93 -1.69 1.99
CA ILE A 35 -15.76 -2.88 2.23
C ILE A 35 -16.69 -2.72 3.43
N VAL A 36 -16.21 -2.08 4.51
CA VAL A 36 -16.98 -1.96 5.75
C VAL A 36 -17.95 -0.77 5.75
N CYS A 37 -17.89 0.10 4.73
CA CYS A 37 -18.71 1.30 4.67
C CYS A 37 -20.16 0.93 4.30
N PRO A 38 -21.15 1.13 5.19
CA PRO A 38 -22.54 0.82 4.88
C PRO A 38 -23.15 1.75 3.82
N GLU A 39 -22.53 2.92 3.62
CA GLU A 39 -22.96 3.98 2.70
C GLU A 39 -22.18 3.94 1.38
N SER A 40 -21.23 3.03 1.23
CA SER A 40 -20.34 2.95 0.04
C SER A 40 -19.64 4.28 -0.29
N ALA A 41 -19.26 5.05 0.73
CA ALA A 41 -18.67 6.39 0.58
C ALA A 41 -17.21 6.38 0.08
N LEU A 42 -16.56 5.22 0.00
CA LEU A 42 -15.15 5.04 -0.36
C LEU A 42 -15.02 3.95 -1.42
N GLU A 43 -14.14 4.15 -2.39
CA GLU A 43 -13.83 3.18 -3.44
C GLU A 43 -12.32 2.99 -3.60
N ILE A 44 -11.89 1.77 -3.90
CA ILE A 44 -10.49 1.49 -4.26
C ILE A 44 -10.33 1.63 -5.77
N VAL A 45 -9.51 2.59 -6.17
CA VAL A 45 -9.17 2.85 -7.55
C VAL A 45 -7.76 2.35 -7.84
N LYS A 46 -7.54 1.76 -9.00
CA LYS A 46 -6.19 1.39 -9.44
C LYS A 46 -5.43 2.67 -9.78
N THR A 47 -4.26 2.84 -9.19
CA THR A 47 -3.33 3.90 -9.61
C THR A 47 -2.61 3.45 -10.87
N GLU A 48 -2.61 4.29 -11.91
CA GLU A 48 -1.92 4.04 -13.19
C GLU A 48 -0.38 3.93 -13.01
N THR A 49 0.14 4.43 -11.89
CA THR A 49 1.58 4.69 -11.68
C THR A 49 2.29 3.67 -10.79
N SER A 50 1.66 2.56 -10.41
CA SER A 50 2.36 1.52 -9.66
C SER A 50 3.26 0.71 -10.60
N GLU A 51 4.51 1.16 -10.78
CA GLU A 51 5.56 0.41 -11.46
C GLU A 51 5.74 -0.92 -10.71
N LYS A 52 5.08 -1.96 -11.21
CA LYS A 52 5.35 -3.32 -10.75
C LYS A 52 6.74 -3.66 -11.28
N PRO A 53 7.73 -3.93 -10.42
CA PRO A 53 8.99 -4.45 -10.91
C PRO A 53 8.70 -5.74 -11.68
N PRO A 54 9.45 -6.00 -12.76
CA PRO A 54 9.29 -7.25 -13.49
C PRO A 54 9.48 -8.42 -12.52
N THR A 55 8.73 -9.50 -12.76
CA THR A 55 8.97 -10.74 -12.03
C THR A 55 10.40 -11.18 -12.31
N PRO A 56 11.20 -11.49 -11.28
CA PRO A 56 12.55 -11.96 -11.50
C PRO A 56 12.53 -13.28 -12.26
N GLU A 57 13.53 -13.48 -13.11
CA GLU A 57 13.58 -14.66 -13.99
C GLU A 57 13.79 -15.96 -13.18
N ASN A 58 14.51 -15.87 -12.06
CA ASN A 58 14.84 -16.99 -11.19
C ASN A 58 15.18 -16.52 -9.76
N GLN A 59 15.49 -17.49 -8.89
CA GLN A 59 15.81 -17.23 -7.48
C GLN A 59 17.05 -16.35 -7.30
N MET A 60 18.08 -16.54 -8.15
CA MET A 60 19.33 -15.77 -8.05
C MET A 60 19.08 -14.30 -8.38
N ASP A 61 18.33 -14.04 -9.45
CA ASP A 61 17.92 -12.69 -9.85
C ASP A 61 17.12 -11.99 -8.73
N TRP A 62 16.15 -12.69 -8.11
CA TRP A 62 15.42 -12.15 -6.97
C TRP A 62 16.34 -11.80 -5.78
N MET A 63 17.28 -12.68 -5.44
CA MET A 63 18.22 -12.45 -4.33
C MET A 63 19.10 -11.23 -4.60
N THR A 64 19.65 -11.13 -5.81
CA THR A 64 20.47 -10.01 -6.26
C THR A 64 19.71 -8.69 -6.23
N GLN A 65 18.53 -8.63 -6.83
CA GLN A 65 17.68 -7.44 -6.84
C GLN A 65 17.34 -6.98 -5.41
N ARG A 66 17.04 -7.92 -4.51
CA ARG A 66 16.70 -7.63 -3.11
C ARG A 66 17.91 -7.15 -2.30
N ALA A 67 19.09 -7.71 -2.53
CA ALA A 67 20.34 -7.29 -1.89
C ALA A 67 20.73 -5.88 -2.35
N MET A 68 20.75 -5.64 -3.67
CA MET A 68 21.03 -4.33 -4.26
C MET A 68 20.05 -3.26 -3.78
N LYS A 69 18.75 -3.56 -3.72
CA LYS A 69 17.72 -2.64 -3.18
C LYS A 69 17.95 -2.25 -1.72
N ARG A 70 18.71 -3.05 -0.97
CA ARG A 70 19.09 -2.81 0.42
C ARG A 70 20.49 -2.23 0.57
N GLY A 71 21.18 -1.95 -0.54
CA GLY A 71 22.56 -1.48 -0.54
C GLY A 71 23.58 -2.52 -0.09
N VAL A 72 23.23 -3.81 -0.20
CA VAL A 72 24.15 -4.92 0.11
C VAL A 72 24.64 -5.50 -1.21
N ASP A 73 25.96 -5.62 -1.37
CA ASP A 73 26.52 -6.29 -2.52
C ASP A 73 26.30 -7.81 -2.37
N PRO A 74 25.69 -8.49 -3.35
CA PRO A 74 25.48 -9.94 -3.28
C PRO A 74 26.78 -10.73 -3.06
N SER A 75 27.92 -10.24 -3.54
CA SER A 75 29.23 -10.91 -3.37
C SER A 75 29.72 -10.92 -1.93
N ASP A 76 29.19 -10.06 -1.06
CA ASP A 76 29.54 -10.03 0.37
C ASP A 76 28.82 -11.12 1.19
N ILE A 77 27.84 -11.82 0.59
CA ILE A 77 26.98 -12.82 1.27
C ILE A 77 27.45 -14.27 0.98
N PHE A 78 28.33 -14.47 0.00
CA PHE A 78 28.77 -15.79 -0.48
C PHE A 78 30.25 -16.06 -0.23
#